data_AF-A0A3M1W845-F1
#
_entry.id   AF-A0A3M1W845-F1
#
_cell.length_a   1.000
_cell.length_b   1.000
_cell.length_c   1.000
_cell.angle_alpha   90.00
_cell.angle_beta   90.00
_cell.angle_gamma   90.00
#
_symmetry.space_group_name_H-M   'P 1'
#
loop_
_entity.id
_entity.type
_entity.pdbx_description
1 polymer ?
#
loop_
_entity_poly.entity_id
_entity_poly.type
_entity_poly.pdbx_seq_one_letter_code
_entity_poly.pdbx_strand_id
1 'polypeptide(L)'
;PGGILAIETPNIDTFWFRWLGRRWRQFIPDHYYFFTPRTLNHLLQDVGFRPVEIRRVGKPMSWRLFLDRLRRLTPRLSRWLGSWAQRLHLEEKTIYVNLGDIMLVFAVKEPR
;
A
#
# COMPACT_ATOMS: atom_id res chain seq x y z
N PRO A 1 0.07 31.20 4.18
CA PRO A 1 1.10 30.23 4.63
C PRO A 1 0.46 29.20 5.57
N GLY A 2 0.95 27.94 5.61
CA GLY A 2 0.42 26.90 6.51
C GLY A 2 -0.47 25.83 5.87
N GLY A 3 -0.57 25.77 4.54
CA GLY A 3 -1.26 24.67 3.86
C GLY A 3 -0.52 23.33 4.04
N ILE A 4 -1.29 22.26 4.24
CA ILE A 4 -0.78 20.88 4.34
C ILE A 4 -1.09 20.15 3.03
N LEU A 5 -0.05 19.53 2.46
CA LEU A 5 -0.16 18.56 1.38
C LEU A 5 -0.16 17.16 1.99
N ALA A 6 -1.15 16.34 1.63
CA ALA A 6 -1.23 14.94 2.00
C ALA A 6 -1.19 14.08 0.73
N ILE A 7 -0.20 13.19 0.62
CA ILE A 7 -0.01 12.29 -0.52
C ILE A 7 -0.07 10.84 -0.05
N GLU A 8 -1.02 10.08 -0.56
CA GLU A 8 -1.04 8.62 -0.44
C GLU A 8 -0.51 8.00 -1.73
N THR A 9 0.53 7.17 -1.63
CA THR A 9 1.14 6.49 -2.79
C THR A 9 1.73 5.14 -2.38
N PRO A 10 1.90 4.19 -3.31
CA PRO A 10 2.67 2.98 -3.04
C PRO A 10 4.10 3.29 -2.56
N ASN A 11 4.56 2.50 -1.60
CA ASN A 11 5.95 2.45 -1.17
C ASN A 11 6.62 1.21 -1.76
N ILE A 12 7.58 1.40 -2.67
CA ILE A 12 8.31 0.29 -3.31
C ILE A 12 9.40 -0.30 -2.40
N ASP A 13 9.83 0.42 -1.36
CA ASP A 13 10.78 -0.07 -0.37
C ASP A 13 10.08 -0.96 0.67
N THR A 14 9.70 -2.17 0.23
CA THR A 14 9.06 -3.18 1.09
C THR A 14 9.63 -4.57 0.87
N PHE A 15 9.56 -5.40 1.92
CA PHE A 15 9.86 -6.83 1.83
C PHE A 15 9.03 -7.51 0.72
N TRP A 16 7.74 -7.19 0.63
CA TRP A 16 6.83 -7.80 -0.34
C TRP A 16 7.19 -7.47 -1.78
N PHE A 17 7.64 -6.25 -2.07
CA PHE A 17 8.15 -5.93 -3.40
C PHE A 17 9.41 -6.75 -3.71
N ARG A 18 10.37 -6.82 -2.79
CA ARG A 18 11.60 -7.62 -2.98
C ARG A 18 11.31 -9.09 -3.23
N TRP A 19 10.30 -9.65 -2.55
CA TRP A 19 9.91 -11.05 -2.68
C TRP A 19 9.06 -11.35 -3.91
N LEU A 20 8.07 -10.50 -4.23
CA LEU A 20 7.12 -10.73 -5.32
C LEU A 20 7.61 -10.20 -6.67
N GLY A 21 8.52 -9.22 -6.66
CA GLY A 21 8.99 -8.51 -7.84
C GLY A 21 7.85 -8.03 -8.72
N ARG A 22 7.82 -8.51 -9.97
CA ARG A 22 6.80 -8.15 -10.98
C ARG A 22 5.37 -8.55 -10.61
N ARG A 23 5.18 -9.43 -9.63
CA ARG A 23 3.85 -9.86 -9.14
C ARG A 23 3.36 -9.01 -7.97
N TRP A 24 4.13 -8.02 -7.54
CA TRP A 24 3.73 -7.14 -6.46
C TRP A 24 2.44 -6.40 -6.83
N ARG A 25 1.47 -6.38 -5.91
CA ARG A 25 0.10 -5.93 -6.18
C ARG A 25 -0.04 -4.47 -6.62
N GLN A 26 0.99 -3.66 -6.40
CA GLN A 26 1.00 -2.24 -6.75
C GLN A 26 1.50 -2.01 -8.18
N PHE A 27 1.95 -3.03 -8.91
CA PHE A 27 2.25 -2.91 -10.34
C PHE A 27 0.96 -3.01 -11.15
N ILE A 28 0.27 -1.88 -11.27
CA ILE A 28 -0.93 -1.69 -12.09
C ILE A 28 -0.67 -0.55 -13.10
N PRO A 29 -1.41 -0.49 -14.22
CA PRO A 29 -1.18 0.52 -15.26
C PRO A 29 -1.21 1.97 -14.78
N ASP A 30 -1.98 2.27 -13.72
CA ASP A 30 -2.18 3.63 -13.21
C ASP A 30 -1.00 4.14 -12.36
N HIS A 31 -0.10 3.27 -11.94
CA HIS A 31 1.07 3.65 -11.13
C HIS A 31 2.29 3.87 -12.04
N TYR A 32 2.42 5.09 -12.55
CA TYR A 32 3.54 5.51 -13.40
C TYR A 32 4.84 5.71 -12.62
N TYR A 33 4.75 6.14 -11.36
CA TYR A 33 5.89 6.42 -10.50
C TYR A 33 5.85 5.55 -9.25
N PHE A 34 7.02 5.05 -8.87
CA PHE A 34 7.19 4.25 -7.67
C PHE A 34 8.17 4.94 -6.73
N PHE A 35 7.67 5.33 -5.57
CA PHE A 35 8.45 6.08 -4.59
C PHE A 35 8.91 5.19 -3.44
N THR A 36 10.09 5.48 -2.94
CA THR A 36 10.48 5.19 -1.55
C THR A 36 10.21 6.43 -0.69
N PRO A 37 10.18 6.31 0.65
CA PRO A 37 10.07 7.48 1.53
C PRO A 37 11.17 8.52 1.23
N ARG A 38 12.39 8.04 0.94
CA ARG A 38 13.53 8.89 0.61
C ARG A 38 13.31 9.70 -0.67
N THR A 39 12.88 9.06 -1.75
CA THR A 39 12.71 9.73 -3.05
C THR A 39 11.53 10.70 -3.04
N LEU A 40 10.44 10.36 -2.33
CA LEU A 40 9.30 11.27 -2.20
C LEU A 40 9.65 12.48 -1.33
N ASN A 41 10.38 12.29 -0.23
CA ASN A 41 10.85 13.41 0.59
C ASN A 41 11.77 14.35 -0.19
N HIS A 42 12.70 13.80 -0.98
CA HIS A 42 13.59 14.60 -1.81
C HIS A 42 12.80 15.42 -2.84
N LEU A 43 11.87 14.79 -3.55
CA LEU A 43 11.00 15.49 -4.52
C LEU A 43 10.22 16.63 -3.85
N LEU A 44 9.66 16.39 -2.67
CA LEU A 44 8.93 17.41 -1.91
C LEU A 44 9.84 18.58 -1.53
N GLN A 45 11.06 18.32 -1.08
CA GLN A 45 12.04 19.35 -0.75
C GLN A 45 12.42 20.17 -1.98
N ASP A 46 12.70 19.50 -3.11
CA ASP A 46 13.06 20.17 -4.38
C ASP A 46 11.98 21.14 -4.86
N VAL A 47 10.71 20.84 -4.59
CA VAL A 47 9.56 21.70 -4.98
C VAL A 47 9.10 22.66 -3.87
N GLY A 48 9.89 22.85 -2.81
CA GLY A 48 9.63 23.84 -1.76
C GLY A 48 8.64 23.38 -0.69
N PHE A 49 8.55 22.08 -0.44
CA PHE A 49 7.79 21.50 0.67
C PHE A 49 8.72 20.85 1.68
N ARG A 50 8.36 20.96 2.95
CA ARG A 50 9.01 20.26 4.06
C ARG A 50 8.14 19.08 4.49
N PRO A 51 8.57 17.82 4.28
CA PRO A 51 7.90 16.66 4.85
C PRO A 51 7.90 16.76 6.38
N VAL A 52 6.75 16.48 6.99
CA VAL A 52 6.58 16.55 8.46
C VAL A 52 6.23 15.20 9.07
N GLU A 53 5.60 14.30 8.31
CA GLU A 53 5.23 12.99 8.80
C GLU A 53 5.07 11.99 7.65
N ILE A 54 5.44 10.73 7.91
CA ILE A 54 5.20 9.60 7.01
C ILE A 54 4.56 8.48 7.82
N ARG A 55 3.40 7.99 7.36
CA ARG A 55 2.70 6.85 7.94
C ARG A 55 2.63 5.70 6.93
N ARG A 56 2.65 4.47 7.43
CA ARG A 56 2.24 3.29 6.64
C ARG A 56 0.77 3.05 6.90
N VAL A 57 -0.04 3.07 5.85
CA VAL A 57 -1.50 2.93 5.98
C VAL A 57 -1.97 1.61 5.41
N GLY A 58 -2.80 0.91 6.18
CA GLY A 58 -3.52 -0.27 5.72
C GLY A 58 -4.88 0.10 5.15
N LYS A 59 -5.54 -0.88 4.54
CA LYS A 59 -6.90 -0.71 4.01
C LYS A 59 -7.79 -1.87 4.47
N PRO A 60 -9.07 -1.62 4.75
CA PRO A 60 -10.03 -2.68 4.93
C PRO A 60 -10.14 -3.50 3.64
N MET A 61 -10.18 -4.82 3.78
CA MET A 61 -10.26 -5.77 2.69
C MET A 61 -11.17 -6.91 3.10
N SER A 62 -12.16 -7.26 2.27
CA SER A 62 -12.98 -8.45 2.52
C SER A 62 -12.13 -9.71 2.39
N TRP A 63 -12.49 -10.75 3.14
CA TRP A 63 -11.85 -12.07 2.99
C TRP A 63 -11.90 -12.56 1.55
N ARG A 64 -13.04 -12.35 0.86
CA ARG A 64 -13.17 -12.67 -0.56
C ARG A 64 -12.11 -11.99 -1.43
N LEU A 65 -11.88 -10.68 -1.27
CA LEU A 65 -10.88 -9.94 -2.04
C LEU A 65 -9.45 -10.40 -1.68
N PHE A 66 -9.20 -10.66 -0.40
CA PHE A 66 -7.90 -11.19 0.05
C PHE A 66 -7.59 -12.54 -0.60
N LEU A 67 -8.55 -13.47 -0.60
CA LEU A 67 -8.39 -14.80 -1.19
C LEU A 67 -8.20 -14.75 -2.70
N ASP A 68 -8.91 -13.87 -3.42
CA ASP A 68 -8.70 -13.68 -4.87
C ASP A 68 -7.28 -13.18 -5.17
N ARG A 69 -6.77 -12.21 -4.39
CA ARG A 69 -5.40 -11.73 -4.53
C ARG A 69 -4.39 -12.83 -4.23
N LEU A 70 -4.60 -13.58 -3.15
CA LEU A 70 -3.73 -14.69 -2.78
C LEU A 70 -3.75 -15.81 -3.83
N ARG A 71 -4.88 -16.02 -4.51
CA ARG A 71 -5.00 -17.02 -5.58
C ARG A 71 -4.02 -16.77 -6.71
N ARG A 72 -3.74 -15.50 -7.03
CA ARG A 72 -2.77 -15.10 -8.07
C ARG A 72 -1.32 -15.41 -7.70
N LEU A 73 -1.04 -15.54 -6.41
CA LEU A 73 0.31 -15.86 -5.90
C LEU A 73 0.45 -17.37 -5.64
N THR A 74 -0.52 -17.95 -4.93
CA THR A 74 -0.51 -19.34 -4.46
C THR A 74 -1.93 -19.95 -4.53
N PRO A 75 -2.33 -20.55 -5.66
CA PRO A 75 -3.67 -21.10 -5.84
C PRO A 75 -4.05 -22.21 -4.85
N ARG A 76 -3.08 -23.01 -4.39
CA ARG A 76 -3.31 -24.09 -3.41
C ARG A 76 -3.67 -23.53 -2.04
N LEU A 77 -2.90 -22.56 -1.55
CA LEU A 77 -3.13 -21.93 -0.25
C LEU A 77 -4.44 -21.13 -0.24
N SER A 78 -4.75 -20.40 -1.31
CA SER A 78 -6.01 -19.67 -1.45
C SER A 78 -7.22 -20.60 -1.38
N ARG A 79 -7.18 -21.77 -2.05
CA ARG A 79 -8.26 -22.77 -1.97
C ARG A 79 -8.42 -23.33 -0.56
N TRP A 80 -7.31 -23.69 0.08
CA TRP A 80 -7.33 -24.20 1.45
C TRP A 80 -7.94 -23.17 2.42
N LEU A 81 -7.44 -21.93 2.41
CA LEU A 81 -7.99 -20.85 3.24
C LEU A 81 -9.46 -20.54 2.88
N GLY A 82 -9.84 -20.61 1.61
CA GLY A 82 -11.22 -20.42 1.16
C GLY A 82 -12.18 -21.45 1.77
N SER A 83 -11.79 -22.73 1.81
CA SER A 83 -12.60 -23.77 2.46
C SER A 83 -12.81 -23.50 3.94
N TRP A 84 -11.81 -22.94 4.64
CA TRP A 84 -11.94 -22.53 6.04
C TRP A 84 -12.81 -21.28 6.19
N ALA A 85 -12.61 -20.27 5.34
CA ALA A 85 -13.40 -19.04 5.38
C ALA A 85 -14.90 -19.31 5.16
N GLN A 86 -15.25 -20.27 4.29
CA GLN A 86 -16.62 -20.74 4.08
C GLN A 86 -17.21 -21.39 5.33
N ARG A 87 -16.49 -22.36 5.90
CA ARG A 87 -16.92 -23.07 7.11
C ARG A 87 -17.14 -22.15 8.30
N LEU A 88 -16.41 -21.04 8.37
CA LEU A 88 -16.47 -20.08 9.45
C LEU A 88 -17.36 -18.86 9.13
N HIS A 89 -18.05 -18.85 7.97
CA HIS A 89 -18.88 -17.72 7.50
C HIS A 89 -18.13 -16.37 7.55
N LEU A 90 -16.85 -16.38 7.17
CA LEU A 90 -15.98 -15.20 7.20
C LEU A 90 -15.94 -14.45 5.86
N GLU A 91 -16.53 -14.98 4.79
CA GLU A 91 -16.34 -14.43 3.44
C GLU A 91 -16.70 -12.95 3.30
N GLU A 92 -17.76 -12.52 3.99
CA GLU A 92 -18.25 -11.14 3.99
C GLU A 92 -17.56 -10.27 5.05
N LYS A 93 -16.76 -10.86 5.93
CA LYS A 93 -16.05 -10.09 6.96
C LYS A 93 -14.86 -9.36 6.35
N THR A 94 -14.71 -8.13 6.82
CA THR A 94 -13.62 -7.24 6.44
C THR A 94 -12.48 -7.37 7.45
N ILE A 95 -11.28 -7.59 6.94
CA ILE A 95 -10.05 -7.55 7.72
C ILE A 95 -9.27 -6.28 7.38
N TYR A 96 -8.62 -5.68 8.37
CA TYR A 96 -7.73 -4.56 8.12
C TYR A 96 -6.34 -5.09 7.77
N VAL A 97 -5.87 -4.81 6.55
CA VAL A 97 -4.58 -5.32 6.05
C VAL A 97 -3.63 -4.16 5.83
N ASN A 98 -2.49 -4.18 6.52
CA ASN A 98 -1.38 -3.25 6.31
C ASN A 98 -0.12 -4.04 5.94
N LEU A 99 0.21 -4.09 4.64
CA LEU A 99 1.44 -4.73 4.15
C LEU A 99 2.63 -3.76 4.13
N GLY A 100 2.45 -2.52 4.60
CA GLY A 100 3.47 -1.47 4.58
C GLY A 100 3.79 -0.93 3.18
N ASP A 101 2.99 -1.31 2.19
CA ASP A 101 3.18 -1.03 0.77
C ASP A 101 2.42 0.21 0.28
N ILE A 102 1.68 0.87 1.16
CA ILE A 102 1.13 2.21 0.97
C ILE A 102 1.70 3.12 2.05
N MET A 103 2.20 4.29 1.64
CA MET A 103 2.61 5.35 2.55
C MET A 103 1.76 6.59 2.36
N LEU A 104 1.47 7.26 3.47
CA LEU A 104 0.82 8.56 3.53
C LEU A 104 1.85 9.57 4.04
N VAL A 105 2.19 10.55 3.21
CA VAL A 105 3.15 11.61 3.54
C VAL A 105 2.40 12.92 3.72
N PHE A 106 2.69 13.60 4.84
CA PHE A 106 2.26 14.96 5.10
C PHE A 106 3.44 15.91 4.91
N ALA A 107 3.21 17.01 4.21
CA ALA A 107 4.21 18.04 4.00
C ALA A 107 3.59 19.44 4.10
N VAL A 108 4.39 20.40 4.52
CA VAL A 108 3.98 21.81 4.60
C VAL A 108 4.76 22.62 3.58
N LYS A 109 4.11 23.60 2.96
CA LYS A 109 4.79 24.50 2.04
C LYS A 109 5.78 25.39 2.82
N GLU A 110 7.04 25.41 2.41
CA GLU A 110 8.00 26.35 2.99
C GLU A 110 7.68 27.78 2.55
N PRO A 111 7.79 28.77 3.46
CA PRO A 111 7.77 30.17 3.06
C PRO A 111 8.92 30.40 2.07
N ARG A 112 8.62 31.02 0.93
CA ARG A 112 9.66 31.54 0.04
C ARG A 112 10.39 32.70 0.70
#